data_AF-A0A285D5J5-F1
#
_entry.id   AF-A0A285D5J5-F1
#
_cell.length_a   1.000
_cell.length_b   1.000
_cell.length_c   1.000
_cell.angle_alpha   90.00
_cell.angle_beta   90.00
_cell.angle_gamma   90.00
#
_symmetry.space_group_name_H-M   'P 1'
#
loop_
_entity.id
_entity.type
_entity.pdbx_description
1 polymer ?
#
loop_
_entity_poly.entity_id
_entity_poly.type
_entity_poly.pdbx_seq_one_letter_code
_entity_poly.pdbx_strand_id
1 'polypeptide(L)'
;CSSPASMEPKPNPAGCAERKLFRDGDFFSTLLDAFRNFIMIGTAIPETFKDVAKGADQLPRHDWLFYQALLGKIPAGMRQPNYGDYTIVHPDFKALDMRMIKAAGKLVYTTPGDWEVRKGGAFNDNRSQMHDHCASIVACGKFDGAGYSIGDDYIAKCAVHLEGPSNQTRWKEVAINHHITRVLGDLSRFLAAP
;
A
#
# COMPACT_ATOMS: atom_id res chain seq x y z
N CYS A 1 55.65 29.70 -32.14
CA CYS A 1 54.50 29.68 -31.20
C CYS A 1 53.94 28.27 -31.17
N SER A 2 54.30 27.47 -30.17
CA SER A 2 53.80 26.11 -30.00
C SER A 2 53.00 26.09 -28.70
N SER A 3 51.68 25.89 -28.81
CA SER A 3 50.71 25.91 -27.71
C SER A 3 50.96 24.79 -26.69
N PRO A 4 50.55 24.98 -25.42
CA PRO A 4 50.80 24.02 -24.35
C PRO A 4 49.81 22.84 -24.41
N ALA A 5 50.30 21.66 -24.04
CA ALA A 5 49.49 20.44 -23.89
C ALA A 5 48.46 20.62 -22.75
N SER A 6 47.19 20.38 -23.05
CA SER A 6 46.12 20.27 -22.06
C SER A 6 46.31 18.98 -21.25
N MET A 7 46.57 19.10 -19.94
CA MET A 7 46.48 17.98 -19.02
C MET A 7 45.03 17.53 -18.92
N GLU A 8 44.73 16.31 -19.36
CA GLU A 8 43.49 15.64 -18.98
C GLU A 8 43.48 15.41 -17.45
N PRO A 9 42.36 15.68 -16.75
CA PRO A 9 42.26 15.41 -15.34
C PRO A 9 42.34 13.90 -15.08
N LYS A 10 43.27 13.48 -14.23
CA LYS A 10 43.40 12.08 -13.81
C LYS A 10 42.07 11.58 -13.25
N PRO A 11 41.61 10.37 -13.61
CA PRO A 11 40.36 9.84 -13.12
C PRO A 11 40.39 9.74 -11.59
N ASN A 12 39.37 10.29 -10.94
CA ASN A 12 39.20 10.23 -9.50
C ASN A 12 39.02 8.76 -9.07
N PRO A 13 39.94 8.18 -8.27
CA PRO A 13 39.86 6.77 -7.86
C PRO A 13 38.63 6.47 -6.99
N ALA A 14 38.03 7.47 -6.34
CA ALA A 14 36.79 7.30 -5.57
C ALA A 14 35.59 6.91 -6.46
N GLY A 15 35.50 7.45 -7.68
CA GLY A 15 34.40 7.16 -8.61
C GLY A 15 34.52 5.81 -9.34
N CYS A 16 35.64 5.10 -9.19
CA CYS A 16 35.86 3.76 -9.73
C CYS A 16 35.53 2.68 -8.68
N ALA A 17 35.73 2.98 -7.39
CA ALA A 17 35.35 2.10 -6.29
C ALA A 17 33.82 2.01 -6.12
N GLU A 18 33.09 3.13 -6.16
CA GLU A 18 31.62 3.13 -6.09
C GLU A 18 30.95 2.41 -7.27
N ARG A 19 31.55 2.48 -8.47
CA ARG A 19 31.05 1.77 -9.66
C ARG A 19 31.37 0.28 -9.68
N LYS A 20 32.27 -0.20 -8.82
CA LYS A 20 32.57 -1.63 -8.65
C LYS A 20 31.69 -2.32 -7.62
N LEU A 21 31.10 -1.58 -6.68
CA LEU A 21 30.23 -2.15 -5.64
C LEU A 21 28.95 -2.80 -6.17
N PHE A 22 28.52 -2.46 -7.38
CA PHE A 22 27.28 -2.97 -7.99
C PHE A 22 27.49 -4.04 -9.08
N ARG A 23 28.74 -4.45 -9.38
CA ARG A 23 29.00 -5.38 -10.50
C ARG A 23 29.08 -6.85 -10.12
N ASP A 24 29.29 -7.16 -8.84
CA ASP A 24 29.49 -8.54 -8.41
C ASP A 24 28.34 -8.94 -7.47
N GLY A 25 27.43 -9.79 -7.96
CA GLY A 25 26.25 -10.29 -7.23
C GLY A 25 26.58 -10.99 -5.89
N ASP A 26 27.86 -11.27 -5.65
CA ASP A 26 28.38 -11.77 -4.37
C ASP A 26 28.13 -10.81 -3.21
N PHE A 27 28.37 -9.50 -3.36
CA PHE A 27 28.27 -8.54 -2.26
C PHE A 27 26.84 -8.40 -1.72
N PHE A 28 25.86 -8.43 -2.62
CA PHE A 28 24.46 -8.33 -2.23
C PHE A 28 23.99 -9.58 -1.49
N SER A 29 24.48 -10.78 -1.88
CA SER A 29 24.20 -12.01 -1.12
C SER A 29 24.86 -11.99 0.27
N THR A 30 26.11 -11.54 0.37
CA THR A 30 26.83 -11.47 1.65
C THR A 30 26.19 -10.47 2.61
N LEU A 31 25.67 -9.36 2.09
CA LEU A 31 24.94 -8.39 2.89
C LEU A 31 23.59 -8.93 3.38
N LEU A 32 22.83 -9.64 2.53
CA LEU A 32 21.55 -10.24 2.92
C LEU A 32 21.71 -11.32 3.99
N ASP A 33 22.80 -12.10 3.93
CA ASP A 33 23.11 -13.13 4.91
C ASP A 33 23.59 -12.58 6.25
N ALA A 34 24.06 -11.32 6.28
CA ALA A 34 24.43 -10.64 7.52
C ALA A 34 23.22 -10.32 8.42
N PHE A 35 22.00 -10.25 7.86
CA PHE A 35 20.80 -9.91 8.60
C PHE A 35 19.87 -11.12 8.78
N ARG A 36 19.34 -11.27 10.00
CA ARG A 36 18.37 -12.35 10.30
C ARG A 36 17.09 -12.24 9.49
N ASN A 37 16.64 -11.01 9.19
CA ASN A 37 15.43 -10.72 8.44
C ASN A 37 15.69 -9.60 7.44
N PHE A 38 15.19 -9.79 6.23
CA PHE A 38 15.10 -8.75 5.21
C PHE A 38 13.63 -8.51 4.92
N ILE A 39 13.19 -7.25 5.00
CA ILE A 39 11.78 -6.88 4.94
C ILE A 39 11.65 -5.71 3.97
N MET A 40 10.77 -5.84 2.99
CA MET A 40 10.33 -4.74 2.14
C MET A 40 9.05 -4.17 2.72
N ILE A 41 9.08 -2.90 3.10
CA ILE A 41 7.90 -2.15 3.56
C ILE A 41 7.65 -0.99 2.62
N GLY A 42 6.41 -0.84 2.14
CA GLY A 42 6.04 0.24 1.24
C GLY A 42 4.58 0.68 1.40
N THR A 43 4.17 1.67 0.63
CA THR A 43 2.76 2.01 0.46
C THR A 43 2.51 2.52 -0.95
N ALA A 44 1.41 2.10 -1.54
CA ALA A 44 0.85 2.72 -2.74
C ALA A 44 -0.39 3.59 -2.44
N ILE A 45 -0.78 3.72 -1.17
CA ILE A 45 -1.84 4.64 -0.76
C ILE A 45 -1.36 6.07 -1.00
N PRO A 46 -2.16 6.95 -1.61
CA PRO A 46 -1.74 8.33 -1.83
C PRO A 46 -1.67 9.09 -0.49
N GLU A 47 -0.75 10.05 -0.41
CA GLU A 47 -0.61 10.95 0.76
C GLU A 47 -1.95 11.64 1.08
N THR A 48 -2.71 12.00 0.04
CA THR A 48 -4.06 12.52 0.20
C THR A 48 -5.02 11.90 -0.81
N PHE A 49 -6.28 11.72 -0.39
CA PHE A 49 -7.36 11.31 -1.28
C PHE A 49 -8.02 12.51 -1.98
N LYS A 50 -7.37 13.68 -2.06
CA LYS A 50 -7.99 14.89 -2.63
C LYS A 50 -8.35 14.69 -4.11
N ASP A 51 -7.44 14.10 -4.87
CA ASP A 51 -7.55 13.91 -6.31
C ASP A 51 -8.36 12.65 -6.72
N VAL A 52 -8.70 11.80 -5.76
CA VAL A 52 -9.64 10.68 -5.99
C VAL A 52 -11.04 11.24 -6.19
N ALA A 53 -11.73 10.84 -7.25
CA ALA A 53 -13.07 11.36 -7.53
C ALA A 53 -14.08 10.97 -6.44
N LYS A 54 -15.18 11.71 -6.34
CA LYS A 54 -16.34 11.24 -5.54
C LYS A 54 -17.03 10.11 -6.29
N GLY A 55 -17.64 9.19 -5.55
CA GLY A 55 -18.25 7.97 -6.07
C GLY A 55 -17.33 6.77 -5.90
N ALA A 56 -17.34 5.89 -6.90
CA ALA A 56 -16.53 4.68 -6.95
C ALA A 56 -15.27 4.92 -7.79
N ASP A 57 -14.13 4.51 -7.24
CA ASP A 57 -12.82 4.60 -7.88
C ASP A 57 -11.97 3.38 -7.48
N GLN A 58 -10.88 3.14 -8.22
CA GLN A 58 -9.95 2.04 -7.98
C GLN A 58 -8.52 2.56 -7.92
N LEU A 59 -7.80 2.20 -6.86
CA LEU A 59 -6.37 2.51 -6.71
C LEU A 59 -5.56 1.22 -6.76
N PRO A 60 -4.64 1.02 -7.71
CA PRO A 60 -3.81 -0.17 -7.75
C PRO A 60 -2.92 -0.31 -6.51
N ARG A 61 -2.79 -1.53 -5.99
CA ARG A 61 -1.85 -1.87 -4.91
C ARG A 61 -0.43 -2.04 -5.46
N HIS A 62 0.14 -0.94 -5.99
CA HIS A 62 1.45 -0.99 -6.65
C HIS A 62 2.57 -1.52 -5.77
N ASP A 63 2.48 -1.34 -4.45
CA ASP A 63 3.37 -1.93 -3.46
C ASP A 63 3.31 -3.47 -3.46
N TRP A 64 2.09 -4.04 -3.43
CA TRP A 64 1.88 -5.48 -3.53
C TRP A 64 2.29 -6.04 -4.90
N LEU A 65 1.85 -5.39 -5.99
CA LEU A 65 2.20 -5.80 -7.35
C LEU A 65 3.71 -5.75 -7.60
N PHE A 66 4.38 -4.72 -7.07
CA PHE A 66 5.84 -4.64 -7.12
C PHE A 66 6.49 -5.77 -6.32
N TYR A 67 5.98 -6.09 -5.13
CA TYR A 67 6.53 -7.20 -4.32
C TYR A 67 6.46 -8.53 -5.08
N GLN A 68 5.32 -8.82 -5.72
CA GLN A 68 5.17 -10.02 -6.54
C GLN A 68 6.16 -10.03 -7.73
N ALA A 69 6.31 -8.89 -8.40
CA ALA A 69 7.26 -8.75 -9.50
C ALA A 69 8.72 -8.91 -9.03
N LEU A 70 9.07 -8.35 -7.87
CA LEU A 70 10.38 -8.49 -7.24
C LEU A 70 10.69 -9.95 -6.95
N LEU A 71 9.77 -10.68 -6.31
CA LEU A 71 9.97 -12.11 -6.01
C LEU A 71 10.16 -12.94 -7.29
N GLY A 72 9.45 -12.62 -8.37
CA GLY A 72 9.65 -13.28 -9.67
C GLY A 72 10.97 -12.93 -10.37
N LYS A 73 11.72 -11.93 -9.89
CA LYS A 73 13.03 -11.53 -10.42
C LYS A 73 14.20 -11.94 -9.52
N ILE A 74 13.94 -12.33 -8.27
CA ILE A 74 14.99 -12.81 -7.36
C ILE A 74 15.50 -14.17 -7.84
N PRO A 75 16.82 -14.37 -7.98
CA PRO A 75 17.38 -15.66 -8.35
C PRO A 75 16.99 -16.78 -7.38
N ALA A 76 16.78 -17.98 -7.91
CA ALA A 76 16.57 -19.16 -7.07
C ALA A 76 17.72 -19.35 -6.06
N GLY A 77 17.37 -19.64 -4.82
CA GLY A 77 18.33 -19.80 -3.72
C GLY A 77 18.74 -18.51 -3.01
N MET A 78 18.40 -17.33 -3.54
CA MET A 78 18.56 -16.07 -2.82
C MET A 78 17.41 -15.86 -1.83
N ARG A 79 17.73 -15.32 -0.65
CA ARG A 79 16.74 -14.99 0.39
C ARG A 79 15.69 -14.02 -0.15
N GLN A 80 14.42 -14.38 -0.03
CA GLN A 80 13.30 -13.50 -0.37
C GLN A 80 13.00 -12.51 0.77
N PRO A 81 12.72 -11.22 0.48
CA PRO A 81 12.24 -10.29 1.48
C PRO A 81 10.85 -10.70 1.99
N ASN A 82 10.61 -10.49 3.29
CA ASN A 82 9.25 -10.44 3.81
C ASN A 82 8.54 -9.18 3.29
N TYR A 83 7.22 -9.26 3.13
CA TYR A 83 6.39 -8.12 2.77
C TYR A 83 5.85 -7.41 4.01
N GLY A 84 5.74 -6.09 3.93
CA GLY A 84 4.92 -5.28 4.82
C GLY A 84 4.40 -4.06 4.08
N ASP A 85 3.33 -3.48 4.60
CA ASP A 85 2.77 -2.22 4.10
C ASP A 85 2.28 -1.33 5.25
N TYR A 86 1.81 -0.13 4.89
CA TYR A 86 1.16 0.80 5.81
C TYR A 86 -0.36 0.74 5.76
N THR A 87 -0.92 -0.41 5.35
CA THR A 87 -2.35 -0.65 5.22
C THR A 87 -3.05 0.29 4.24
N ILE A 88 -4.16 0.91 4.67
CA ILE A 88 -4.97 1.88 3.93
C ILE A 88 -4.73 3.33 4.41
N VAL A 89 -3.54 3.59 4.98
CA VAL A 89 -3.13 4.90 5.51
C VAL A 89 -1.72 5.20 5.02
N HIS A 90 -1.51 6.41 4.51
CA HIS A 90 -0.17 6.85 4.15
C HIS A 90 0.65 7.11 5.43
N PRO A 91 1.92 6.68 5.51
CA PRO A 91 2.75 6.81 6.72
C PRO A 91 3.19 8.25 7.00
N ASP A 92 3.26 9.11 5.98
CA ASP A 92 3.58 10.52 6.20
C ASP A 92 2.42 11.19 6.94
N PHE A 93 2.72 11.70 8.13
CA PHE A 93 1.78 12.40 8.98
C PHE A 93 2.10 13.88 9.01
N LYS A 94 1.22 14.69 8.45
CA LYS A 94 1.27 16.14 8.60
C LYS A 94 0.34 16.57 9.71
N ALA A 95 0.91 17.08 10.80
CA ALA A 95 0.16 17.68 11.89
C ALA A 95 -0.59 18.90 11.35
N LEU A 96 -1.90 18.76 11.17
CA LEU A 96 -2.79 19.82 10.72
C LEU A 96 -3.85 20.07 11.77
N ASP A 97 -4.33 21.31 11.87
CA ASP A 97 -5.46 21.62 12.74
C ASP A 97 -6.73 20.93 12.19
N MET A 98 -7.17 19.90 12.92
CA MET A 98 -8.34 19.09 12.56
C MET A 98 -9.63 19.91 12.49
N ARG A 99 -9.69 21.10 13.12
CA ARG A 99 -10.84 22.02 13.02
C ARG A 99 -10.97 22.63 11.63
N MET A 100 -9.86 22.69 10.88
CA MET A 100 -9.79 23.27 9.54
C MET A 100 -9.99 22.22 8.43
N ILE A 101 -10.08 20.94 8.77
CA ILE A 101 -10.13 19.84 7.80
C ILE A 101 -11.52 19.21 7.79
N LYS A 102 -12.21 19.36 6.67
CA LYS A 102 -13.40 18.57 6.35
C LYS A 102 -13.02 17.25 5.69
N ALA A 103 -12.66 16.27 6.51
CA ALA A 103 -12.31 14.93 6.02
C ALA A 103 -13.50 14.30 5.30
N ALA A 104 -13.25 13.73 4.11
CA ALA A 104 -14.29 13.05 3.34
C ALA A 104 -14.68 11.72 4.00
N GLY A 105 -15.98 11.41 4.00
CA GLY A 105 -16.47 10.07 4.29
C GLY A 105 -16.04 9.14 3.16
N LYS A 106 -15.28 8.10 3.51
CA LYS A 106 -14.77 7.15 2.53
C LYS A 106 -14.60 5.76 3.12
N LEU A 107 -14.75 4.76 2.26
CA LEU A 107 -14.43 3.36 2.50
C LEU A 107 -13.34 2.94 1.50
N VAL A 108 -12.25 2.36 2.00
CA VAL A 108 -11.13 1.85 1.18
C VAL A 108 -11.08 0.35 1.41
N TYR A 109 -11.55 -0.42 0.43
CA TYR A 109 -11.75 -1.86 0.53
C TYR A 109 -10.68 -2.59 -0.30
N THR A 110 -9.97 -3.56 0.28
CA THR A 110 -8.75 -4.11 -0.32
C THR A 110 -9.06 -5.39 -1.09
N THR A 111 -8.79 -5.38 -2.39
CA THR A 111 -8.92 -6.54 -3.26
C THR A 111 -7.54 -7.17 -3.54
N PRO A 112 -7.43 -8.28 -4.29
CA PRO A 112 -6.13 -8.89 -4.58
C PRO A 112 -5.13 -7.97 -5.29
N GLY A 113 -5.61 -7.01 -6.10
CA GLY A 113 -4.74 -6.15 -6.93
C GLY A 113 -4.98 -4.65 -6.77
N ASP A 114 -6.10 -4.25 -6.18
CA ASP A 114 -6.52 -2.87 -6.08
C ASP A 114 -7.19 -2.58 -4.73
N TRP A 115 -7.38 -1.30 -4.45
CA TRP A 115 -8.32 -0.82 -3.45
C TRP A 115 -9.56 -0.29 -4.16
N GLU A 116 -10.71 -0.85 -3.84
CA GLU A 116 -12.02 -0.29 -4.14
C GLU A 116 -12.28 0.88 -3.20
N VAL A 117 -12.27 2.10 -3.75
CA VAL A 117 -12.52 3.32 -2.99
C VAL A 117 -13.95 3.78 -3.24
N ARG A 118 -14.68 4.04 -2.16
CA ARG A 118 -15.94 4.78 -2.17
C ARG A 118 -15.73 6.07 -1.40
N LYS A 119 -15.84 7.21 -2.08
CA LYS A 119 -15.57 8.53 -1.48
C LYS A 119 -16.76 9.44 -1.71
N GLY A 120 -17.24 10.09 -0.66
CA GLY A 120 -18.28 11.10 -0.78
C GLY A 120 -17.85 12.49 -0.29
N GLY A 121 -18.81 13.21 0.29
CA GLY A 121 -18.59 14.55 0.84
C GLY A 121 -17.93 14.52 2.22
N ALA A 122 -17.87 15.68 2.87
CA ALA A 122 -17.38 15.78 4.25
C ALA A 122 -18.17 14.84 5.17
N PHE A 123 -17.45 14.00 5.93
CA PHE A 123 -18.05 12.97 6.78
C PHE A 123 -19.01 13.56 7.82
N ASN A 124 -18.61 14.66 8.47
CA ASN A 124 -19.42 15.29 9.50
C ASN A 124 -20.65 16.02 8.95
N ASP A 125 -20.65 16.39 7.66
CA ASP A 125 -21.81 17.03 7.03
C ASP A 125 -22.86 15.98 6.63
N ASN A 126 -22.45 14.75 6.30
CA ASN A 126 -23.34 13.64 6.01
C ASN A 126 -22.67 12.32 6.40
N ARG A 127 -23.03 11.73 7.55
CA ARG A 127 -22.51 10.42 7.96
C ARG A 127 -23.22 9.26 7.26
N SER A 128 -24.52 9.40 6.96
CA SER A 128 -25.31 8.33 6.35
C SER A 128 -24.81 7.90 4.98
N GLN A 129 -23.99 8.73 4.29
CA GLN A 129 -23.28 8.36 3.07
C GLN A 129 -22.51 7.02 3.17
N MET A 130 -22.12 6.61 4.39
CA MET A 130 -21.43 5.34 4.59
C MET A 130 -22.31 4.12 4.31
N HIS A 131 -23.63 4.22 4.47
CA HIS A 131 -24.55 3.16 4.07
C HIS A 131 -24.46 2.92 2.56
N ASP A 132 -24.51 3.99 1.77
CA ASP A 132 -24.38 3.91 0.31
C ASP A 132 -23.01 3.39 -0.12
N HIS A 133 -21.94 3.82 0.55
CA HIS A 133 -20.59 3.30 0.31
C HIS A 133 -20.50 1.81 0.58
N CYS A 134 -21.09 1.33 1.69
CA CYS A 134 -21.11 -0.08 2.03
C CYS A 134 -21.96 -0.89 1.06
N ALA A 135 -23.17 -0.43 0.73
CA ALA A 135 -24.04 -1.05 -0.26
C ALA A 135 -23.35 -1.15 -1.63
N SER A 136 -22.63 -0.11 -2.02
CA SER A 136 -21.85 -0.10 -3.26
C SER A 136 -20.69 -1.10 -3.26
N ILE A 137 -20.00 -1.29 -2.13
CA ILE A 137 -18.96 -2.34 -2.00
C ILE A 137 -19.60 -3.73 -2.06
N VAL A 138 -20.67 -3.98 -1.30
CA VAL A 138 -21.36 -5.28 -1.30
C VAL A 138 -21.86 -5.65 -2.71
N ALA A 139 -22.31 -4.66 -3.49
CA ALA A 139 -22.83 -4.86 -4.85
C ALA A 139 -21.76 -4.88 -5.95
N CYS A 140 -20.50 -4.50 -5.70
CA CYS A 140 -19.51 -4.33 -6.78
C CYS A 140 -18.91 -5.64 -7.32
N GLY A 141 -19.31 -6.78 -6.77
CA GLY A 141 -18.81 -8.10 -7.18
C GLY A 141 -17.40 -8.44 -6.66
N LYS A 142 -16.76 -7.54 -5.90
CA LYS A 142 -15.45 -7.76 -5.27
C LYS A 142 -15.49 -7.90 -3.75
N PHE A 143 -16.68 -7.86 -3.14
CA PHE A 143 -16.85 -8.06 -1.70
C PHE A 143 -16.62 -9.53 -1.34
N ASP A 144 -15.71 -9.79 -0.39
CA ASP A 144 -15.33 -11.15 0.04
C ASP A 144 -16.40 -11.83 0.91
N GLY A 145 -17.45 -11.10 1.30
CA GLY A 145 -18.57 -11.60 2.07
C GLY A 145 -18.46 -11.29 3.58
N ALA A 146 -19.61 -11.24 4.24
CA ALA A 146 -19.72 -10.82 5.65
C ALA A 146 -18.90 -11.67 6.62
N GLY A 147 -18.64 -12.95 6.29
CA GLY A 147 -17.84 -13.85 7.12
C GLY A 147 -16.32 -13.72 6.93
N TYR A 148 -15.84 -12.88 6.01
CA TYR A 148 -14.42 -12.80 5.66
C TYR A 148 -13.58 -12.17 6.78
N SER A 149 -14.07 -11.09 7.37
CA SER A 149 -13.44 -10.41 8.51
C SER A 149 -14.50 -9.73 9.39
N ILE A 150 -14.11 -9.27 10.57
CA ILE A 150 -14.98 -8.46 11.44
C ILE A 150 -15.35 -7.14 10.74
N GLY A 151 -14.43 -6.59 9.94
CA GLY A 151 -14.70 -5.42 9.10
C GLY A 151 -15.76 -5.69 8.04
N ASP A 152 -15.69 -6.85 7.37
CA ASP A 152 -16.67 -7.23 6.34
C ASP A 152 -18.06 -7.46 6.91
N ASP A 153 -18.17 -8.07 8.09
CA ASP A 153 -19.45 -8.19 8.81
C ASP A 153 -20.07 -6.81 9.07
N TYR A 154 -19.26 -5.84 9.51
CA TYR A 154 -19.73 -4.48 9.73
C TYR A 154 -20.15 -3.77 8.43
N ILE A 155 -19.39 -3.94 7.35
CA ILE A 155 -19.73 -3.39 6.02
C ILE A 155 -21.07 -3.97 5.56
N ALA A 156 -21.27 -5.28 5.66
CA ALA A 156 -22.51 -5.94 5.26
C ALA A 156 -23.71 -5.44 6.08
N LYS A 157 -23.57 -5.35 7.40
CA LYS A 157 -24.64 -4.83 8.28
C LYS A 157 -24.93 -3.35 8.03
N CYS A 158 -23.90 -2.54 7.80
CA CYS A 158 -24.08 -1.13 7.49
C CYS A 158 -24.76 -0.93 6.13
N ALA A 159 -24.45 -1.75 5.13
CA ALA A 159 -25.10 -1.72 3.81
C ALA A 159 -26.62 -1.90 3.87
N VAL A 160 -27.13 -2.68 4.84
CA VAL A 160 -28.57 -2.92 5.05
C VAL A 160 -29.14 -2.19 6.26
N HIS A 161 -28.44 -1.18 6.76
CA HIS A 161 -28.84 -0.34 7.90
C HIS A 161 -29.07 -1.09 9.23
N LEU A 162 -28.51 -2.28 9.40
CA LEU A 162 -28.49 -2.97 10.71
C LEU A 162 -27.45 -2.37 11.65
N GLU A 163 -26.41 -1.75 11.10
CA GLU A 163 -25.40 -0.98 11.83
C GLU A 163 -25.34 0.46 11.30
N GLY A 164 -25.17 1.42 12.22
CA GLY A 164 -25.12 2.83 11.86
C GLY A 164 -23.81 3.25 11.18
N PRO A 165 -23.71 4.48 10.66
CA PRO A 165 -22.51 4.96 9.97
C PRO A 165 -21.36 5.35 10.91
N SER A 166 -21.51 5.19 12.23
CA SER A 166 -20.48 5.40 13.26
C SER A 166 -19.64 6.70 13.11
N ASN A 167 -18.33 6.60 13.32
CA ASN A 167 -17.36 7.70 13.28
C ASN A 167 -16.14 7.33 12.42
N GLN A 168 -15.28 8.30 12.13
CA GLN A 168 -14.12 8.11 11.24
C GLN A 168 -13.10 7.08 11.77
N THR A 169 -12.88 7.03 13.08
CA THR A 169 -11.98 6.04 13.71
C THR A 169 -12.50 4.62 13.46
N ARG A 170 -13.80 4.41 13.65
CA ARG A 170 -14.44 3.12 13.40
C ARG A 170 -14.26 2.67 11.94
N TRP A 171 -14.38 3.58 10.98
CA TRP A 171 -14.15 3.23 9.57
C TRP A 171 -12.71 2.88 9.25
N LYS A 172 -11.74 3.48 9.96
CA LYS A 172 -10.34 3.06 9.87
C LYS A 172 -10.16 1.66 10.44
N GLU A 173 -10.73 1.35 11.61
CA GLU A 173 -10.68 0.01 12.20
C GLU A 173 -11.27 -1.05 11.25
N VAL A 174 -12.48 -0.81 10.74
CA VAL A 174 -13.21 -1.71 9.83
C VAL A 174 -12.38 -2.01 8.58
N ALA A 175 -11.89 -0.97 7.90
CA ALA A 175 -11.16 -1.15 6.66
C ALA A 175 -9.73 -1.70 6.87
N ILE A 176 -9.05 -1.34 7.97
CA ILE A 176 -7.74 -1.91 8.32
C ILE A 176 -7.88 -3.39 8.69
N ASN A 177 -8.94 -3.78 9.43
CA ASN A 177 -9.19 -5.18 9.76
C ASN A 177 -9.33 -6.03 8.49
N HIS A 178 -10.21 -5.63 7.59
CA HIS A 178 -10.38 -6.28 6.29
C HIS A 178 -9.05 -6.34 5.51
N HIS A 179 -8.32 -5.21 5.46
CA HIS A 179 -7.05 -5.13 4.75
C HIS A 179 -6.01 -6.13 5.28
N ILE A 180 -5.83 -6.22 6.61
CA ILE A 180 -4.89 -7.16 7.22
C ILE A 180 -5.30 -8.61 6.90
N THR A 181 -6.59 -8.94 6.99
CA THR A 181 -7.10 -10.27 6.61
C THR A 181 -6.80 -10.58 5.13
N ARG A 182 -7.01 -9.62 4.24
CA ARG A 182 -6.67 -9.73 2.81
C ARG A 182 -5.19 -10.01 2.59
N VAL A 183 -4.30 -9.18 3.15
CA VAL A 183 -2.85 -9.30 2.98
C VAL A 183 -2.34 -10.64 3.50
N LEU A 184 -2.82 -11.10 4.66
CA LEU A 184 -2.45 -12.42 5.20
C LEU A 184 -2.88 -13.56 4.25
N GLY A 185 -4.09 -13.47 3.68
CA GLY A 185 -4.56 -14.43 2.70
C GLY A 185 -3.75 -14.40 1.39
N ASP A 186 -3.40 -13.21 0.91
CA ASP A 186 -2.60 -13.02 -0.30
C ASP A 186 -1.19 -13.60 -0.13
N LEU A 187 -0.52 -13.31 1.01
CA LEU A 187 0.78 -13.88 1.34
C LEU A 187 0.73 -15.40 1.45
N SER A 188 -0.27 -15.94 2.17
CA SER A 188 -0.42 -17.38 2.32
C SER A 188 -0.61 -18.09 0.99
N ARG A 189 -1.38 -17.51 0.05
CA ARG A 189 -1.59 -18.10 -1.28
C ARG A 189 -0.37 -17.94 -2.18
N PHE A 190 0.22 -16.74 -2.19
CA PHE A 190 1.32 -16.42 -3.10
C PHE A 190 2.58 -17.20 -2.76
N LEU A 191 2.91 -17.35 -1.48
CA LEU A 191 4.09 -18.09 -1.04
C LEU A 191 3.89 -19.61 -0.97
N ALA A 192 2.64 -20.09 -0.99
CA ALA A 192 2.33 -21.52 -1.09
C ALA A 192 2.27 -22.04 -2.54
N ALA A 193 2.32 -21.15 -3.54
CA ALA A 193 2.39 -21.54 -4.93
C ALA A 193 3.75 -22.22 -5.22
N PRO A 194 3.77 -23.36 -5.94
CA PRO A 194 4.99 -24.13 -6.21
C PRO A 194 5.98 -23.42 -7.14
#